data_AF-A0A1I5ZCL5-F1
#
_entry.id   AF-A0A1I5ZCL5-F1
#
_cell.length_a   1.000
_cell.length_b   1.000
_cell.length_c   1.000
_cell.angle_alpha   90.00
_cell.angle_beta   90.00
_cell.angle_gamma   90.00
#
_symmetry.space_group_name_H-M   'P 1'
#
loop_
_entity.id
_entity.type
_entity.pdbx_description
1 polymer ?
#
loop_
_entity_poly.entity_id
_entity_poly.type
_entity_poly.pdbx_seq_one_letter_code
_entity_poly.pdbx_strand_id
1 'polypeptide(L)'
;MMIGFAMSAAPAAMDAALYAYAGIRLRPLWSALRPLAPEVALPSLSLGASSSGRGVCGQRGGGGARRARDAVAVRRRAYRQVIEILDWCRYLQPYLDPRMEQIAEEHADAVGLTGERRDAAVDAARIASALDTAKAAPYPVAVSAADSPPLPRRDPGPSRGAQVRMLVAIARAFTRSPVVLRTRQDYRASLDRP
;
A
#
# COMPACT_ATOMS: atom_id res chain seq x y z
N MET A 1 -9.95 -46.29 -11.77
CA MET A 1 -9.24 -45.09 -12.26
C MET A 1 -9.23 -44.05 -11.15
N MET A 2 -8.11 -43.87 -10.45
CA MET A 2 -7.92 -42.86 -9.41
C MET A 2 -6.97 -41.79 -9.98
N ILE A 3 -7.52 -40.67 -10.46
CA ILE A 3 -6.73 -39.51 -10.87
C ILE A 3 -6.37 -38.76 -9.60
N GLY A 4 -5.13 -38.92 -9.15
CA GLY A 4 -4.58 -38.18 -8.03
C GLY A 4 -4.49 -36.69 -8.34
N PHE A 5 -5.26 -35.88 -7.63
CA PHE A 5 -5.02 -34.44 -7.50
C PHE A 5 -3.66 -34.23 -6.84
N ALA A 6 -2.61 -34.09 -7.63
CA ALA A 6 -1.39 -33.47 -7.15
C ALA A 6 -1.75 -32.02 -6.81
N MET A 7 -1.98 -31.73 -5.52
CA MET A 7 -2.01 -30.36 -5.03
C MET A 7 -0.68 -29.71 -5.38
N SER A 8 -0.69 -28.93 -6.47
CA SER A 8 0.46 -28.14 -6.88
C SER A 8 0.82 -27.20 -5.73
N ALA A 9 1.99 -27.37 -5.14
CA ALA A 9 2.53 -26.48 -4.10
C ALA A 9 2.97 -25.11 -4.68
N ALA A 10 2.98 -24.96 -6.01
CA ALA A 10 3.45 -23.77 -6.71
C ALA A 10 2.65 -22.48 -6.41
N PRO A 11 1.29 -22.48 -6.36
CA PRO A 11 0.52 -21.27 -6.08
C PRO A 11 0.77 -20.73 -4.67
N ALA A 12 0.90 -21.62 -3.67
CA ALA A 12 1.14 -21.23 -2.28
C ALA A 12 2.54 -20.62 -2.09
N ALA A 13 3.55 -21.14 -2.79
CA ALA A 13 4.90 -20.60 -2.76
C ALA A 13 5.01 -19.23 -3.45
N MET A 14 4.35 -19.04 -4.60
CA MET A 14 4.30 -17.75 -5.30
C MET A 14 3.59 -16.68 -4.48
N ASP A 15 2.50 -17.03 -3.80
CA ASP A 15 1.81 -16.13 -2.87
C ASP A 15 2.73 -15.69 -1.73
N ALA A 16 3.41 -16.64 -1.06
CA ALA A 16 4.30 -16.31 0.05
C ALA A 16 5.43 -15.36 -0.36
N ALA A 17 6.03 -15.56 -1.54
CA ALA A 17 7.04 -14.68 -2.10
C ALA A 17 6.49 -13.27 -2.39
N LEU A 18 5.28 -13.17 -2.96
CA LEU A 18 4.62 -11.89 -3.21
C LEU A 18 4.39 -11.11 -1.91
N TYR A 19 3.92 -11.76 -0.84
CA TYR A 19 3.67 -11.10 0.44
C TYR A 19 4.96 -10.67 1.15
N ALA A 20 6.02 -11.50 1.11
CA ALA A 20 7.32 -11.11 1.64
C ALA A 20 7.89 -9.88 0.90
N TYR A 21 7.81 -9.89 -0.44
CA TYR A 21 8.19 -8.76 -1.27
C TYR A 21 7.35 -7.51 -0.97
N ALA A 22 6.04 -7.68 -0.83
CA ALA A 22 5.12 -6.59 -0.53
C ALA A 22 5.44 -5.93 0.81
N GLY A 23 5.72 -6.70 1.88
CA GLY A 23 6.05 -6.13 3.18
C GLY A 23 7.25 -5.18 3.16
N ILE A 24 8.26 -5.48 2.34
CA ILE A 24 9.43 -4.61 2.15
C ILE A 24 9.06 -3.39 1.31
N ARG A 25 8.32 -3.58 0.22
CA ARG A 25 8.02 -2.52 -0.76
C ARG A 25 6.94 -1.54 -0.31
N LEU A 26 6.01 -1.98 0.52
CA LEU A 26 4.95 -1.14 1.07
C LEU A 26 5.44 -0.26 2.21
N ARG A 27 6.59 -0.60 2.83
CA ARG A 27 7.11 0.07 4.03
C ARG A 27 7.27 1.59 3.88
N PRO A 28 7.83 2.15 2.79
CA PRO A 28 7.96 3.60 2.64
C PRO A 28 6.61 4.31 2.66
N LEU A 29 5.65 3.83 1.86
CA LEU A 29 4.29 4.38 1.80
C LEU A 29 3.60 4.26 3.15
N TRP A 30 3.64 3.08 3.77
CA TRP A 30 3.08 2.82 5.09
C TRP A 30 3.66 3.76 6.15
N SER A 31 4.98 3.98 6.15
CA SER A 31 5.64 4.86 7.11
C SER A 31 5.29 6.34 6.93
N ALA A 32 4.99 6.76 5.69
CA ALA A 32 4.59 8.12 5.38
C ALA A 32 3.15 8.42 5.82
N LEU A 33 2.26 7.42 5.73
CA LEU A 33 0.84 7.55 6.07
C LEU A 33 0.57 7.40 7.58
N ARG A 34 1.30 6.53 8.26
CA ARG A 34 1.07 6.19 9.68
C ARG A 34 0.95 7.39 10.64
N PRO A 35 1.75 8.47 10.52
CA PRO A 35 1.65 9.60 11.44
C PRO A 35 0.34 10.39 11.34
N LEU A 36 -0.41 10.30 10.23
CA LEU A 36 -1.62 11.10 10.02
C LEU A 36 -2.80 10.67 10.89
N ALA A 37 -2.95 9.36 11.07
CA ALA A 37 -4.07 8.77 11.77
C ALA A 37 -3.58 7.50 12.48
N PRO A 38 -2.86 7.63 13.62
CA PRO A 38 -2.37 6.49 14.37
C PRO A 38 -3.50 5.57 14.85
N GLU A 39 -4.72 6.09 15.00
CA GLU A 39 -5.95 5.37 15.33
C GLU A 39 -6.46 4.46 14.21
N VAL A 40 -6.13 4.76 12.95
CA VAL A 40 -6.44 3.90 11.79
C VAL A 40 -5.49 2.70 11.74
N ALA A 41 -4.30 2.82 12.34
CA ALA A 41 -3.47 1.65 12.53
C ALA A 41 -4.23 0.70 13.46
N LEU A 42 -4.61 -0.46 12.91
CA LEU A 42 -5.19 -1.53 13.70
C LEU A 42 -4.32 -1.73 14.96
N PRO A 43 -4.87 -2.08 16.12
CA PRO A 43 -4.06 -2.39 17.30
C PRO A 43 -3.05 -3.43 16.86
N SER A 44 -1.76 -3.08 16.87
CA SER A 44 -0.70 -4.05 16.54
C SER A 44 -1.07 -5.29 17.33
N LEU A 45 -1.04 -6.46 16.69
CA LEU A 45 -0.73 -7.65 17.49
C LEU A 45 0.61 -7.25 18.08
N SER A 46 0.59 -6.67 19.28
CA SER A 46 1.63 -6.78 20.26
C SER A 46 2.04 -8.21 20.06
N LEU A 47 3.19 -8.40 19.41
CA LEU A 47 3.86 -9.67 19.43
C LEU A 47 3.72 -10.05 20.88
N GLY A 48 2.97 -11.12 21.16
CA GLY A 48 3.02 -11.73 22.45
C GLY A 48 4.49 -12.04 22.64
N ALA A 49 5.19 -11.12 23.29
CA ALA A 49 6.30 -11.36 24.16
C ALA A 49 5.75 -12.25 25.27
N SER A 50 5.43 -13.48 24.86
CA SER A 50 5.17 -14.65 25.65
C SER A 50 5.82 -15.80 24.88
N SER A 51 7.10 -15.58 24.57
CA SER A 51 8.07 -16.62 24.26
C SER A 51 9.02 -16.77 25.45
N SER A 52 8.48 -16.81 26.67
CA SER A 52 9.14 -17.36 27.85
C SER A 52 8.89 -18.87 27.98
N GLY A 53 8.84 -19.59 26.87
CA GLY A 53 8.86 -21.05 26.83
C GLY A 53 10.23 -21.54 26.38
N ARG A 54 11.25 -21.35 27.22
CA ARG A 54 12.62 -21.83 26.99
C ARG A 54 12.65 -23.36 27.20
N GLY A 55 12.08 -24.10 26.27
CA GLY A 55 12.18 -25.56 26.18
C GLY A 55 13.39 -25.96 25.35
N VAL A 56 14.54 -26.11 26.00
CA VAL A 56 15.73 -26.74 25.44
C VAL A 56 15.59 -28.25 25.60
N CYS A 57 15.22 -28.96 24.53
CA CYS A 57 15.69 -30.33 24.26
C CYS A 57 15.38 -30.75 22.80
N GLY A 58 16.44 -31.09 22.07
CA GLY A 58 16.51 -31.90 20.85
C GLY A 58 15.41 -31.81 19.79
N GLN A 59 15.63 -31.07 18.69
CA GLN A 59 14.94 -31.33 17.41
C GLN A 59 15.86 -31.10 16.19
N ARG A 60 16.63 -32.12 15.82
CA ARG A 60 17.08 -32.32 14.43
C ARG A 60 15.88 -32.90 13.65
N GLY A 61 15.11 -32.04 12.98
CA GLY A 61 13.94 -32.45 12.16
C GLY A 61 12.85 -31.39 11.96
N GLY A 62 12.85 -30.29 12.73
CA GLY A 62 11.75 -29.30 12.77
C GLY A 62 11.89 -28.06 11.88
N GLY A 63 12.74 -28.08 10.83
CA GLY A 63 13.00 -26.90 9.99
C GLY A 63 11.78 -26.48 9.14
N GLY A 64 11.02 -27.45 8.63
CA GLY A 64 9.86 -27.20 7.77
C GLY A 64 8.70 -26.52 8.51
N ALA A 65 8.35 -27.00 9.71
CA ALA A 65 7.25 -26.46 10.49
C ALA A 65 7.49 -25.02 10.96
N ARG A 66 8.75 -24.66 11.29
CA ARG A 66 9.12 -23.27 11.62
C ARG A 66 9.00 -22.36 10.41
N ARG A 67 9.60 -22.74 9.27
CA ARG A 67 9.51 -21.95 8.02
C ARG A 67 8.06 -21.73 7.56
N ALA A 68 7.21 -22.75 7.69
CA ALA A 68 5.80 -22.63 7.38
C ALA A 68 5.08 -21.61 8.28
N ARG A 69 5.33 -21.65 9.60
CA ARG A 69 4.78 -20.66 10.56
C ARG A 69 5.27 -19.24 10.26
N ASP A 70 6.55 -19.08 9.95
CA ASP A 70 7.14 -17.78 9.59
C ASP A 70 6.51 -17.23 8.30
N ALA A 71 6.31 -18.08 7.28
CA ALA A 71 5.65 -17.69 6.03
C ALA A 71 4.20 -17.23 6.26
N VAL A 72 3.43 -17.93 7.11
CA VAL A 72 2.07 -17.53 7.48
C VAL A 72 2.07 -16.19 8.22
N ALA A 73 3.01 -15.98 9.16
CA ALA A 73 3.14 -14.72 9.89
C ALA A 73 3.50 -13.55 8.96
N VAL A 74 4.44 -13.75 8.03
CA VAL A 74 4.82 -12.75 7.00
C VAL A 74 3.62 -12.40 6.12
N ARG A 75 2.88 -13.41 5.64
CA ARG A 75 1.66 -13.20 4.84
C ARG A 75 0.62 -12.39 5.58
N ARG A 76 0.35 -12.73 6.85
CA ARG A 76 -0.63 -12.02 7.69
C ARG A 76 -0.22 -10.56 7.89
N ARG A 77 1.06 -10.30 8.13
CA ARG A 77 1.60 -8.94 8.30
C ARG A 77 1.47 -8.11 7.02
N ALA A 78 1.85 -8.67 5.88
CA ALA A 78 1.77 -7.97 4.60
C ALA A 78 0.32 -7.67 4.21
N TYR A 79 -0.61 -8.61 4.41
CA TYR A 79 -2.04 -8.37 4.13
C TYR A 79 -2.65 -7.32 5.07
N ARG A 80 -2.23 -7.30 6.34
CA ARG A 80 -2.64 -6.26 7.27
C ARG A 80 -2.13 -4.88 6.84
N GLN A 81 -0.88 -4.77 6.40
CA GLN A 81 -0.35 -3.51 5.86
C GLN A 81 -1.14 -3.03 4.63
N VAL A 82 -1.64 -3.94 3.79
CA VAL A 82 -2.53 -3.61 2.67
C VAL A 82 -3.82 -2.97 3.17
N ILE A 83 -4.49 -3.57 4.16
CA ILE A 83 -5.73 -3.03 4.74
C ILE A 83 -5.46 -1.64 5.35
N GLU A 84 -4.42 -1.51 6.18
CA GLU A 84 -4.06 -0.24 6.82
C GLU A 84 -3.78 0.87 5.78
N ILE A 85 -3.09 0.56 4.68
CA ILE A 85 -2.86 1.53 3.59
C ILE A 85 -4.19 1.93 2.94
N LEU A 86 -5.09 0.98 2.67
CA LEU A 86 -6.39 1.29 2.07
C LEU A 86 -7.25 2.14 3.01
N ASP A 87 -7.23 1.87 4.31
CA ASP A 87 -7.95 2.69 5.28
C ASP A 87 -7.36 4.10 5.40
N TRP A 88 -6.04 4.26 5.33
CA TRP A 88 -5.43 5.59 5.21
C TRP A 88 -5.77 6.29 3.88
N CYS A 89 -5.87 5.56 2.77
CA CYS A 89 -6.33 6.14 1.50
C CYS A 89 -7.78 6.65 1.62
N ARG A 90 -8.64 5.97 2.38
CA ARG A 90 -9.98 6.46 2.72
C ARG A 90 -9.93 7.69 3.63
N TYR A 91 -9.06 7.68 4.64
CA TYR A 91 -8.84 8.84 5.51
C TYR A 91 -8.37 10.07 4.73
N LEU A 92 -7.56 9.89 3.68
CA LEU A 92 -7.08 10.96 2.81
C LEU A 92 -8.14 11.52 1.86
N GLN A 93 -9.31 10.87 1.71
CA GLN A 93 -10.35 11.29 0.76
C GLN A 93 -10.73 12.77 0.88
N PRO A 94 -10.99 13.32 2.08
CA PRO A 94 -11.38 14.73 2.23
C PRO A 94 -10.27 15.74 1.86
N TYR A 95 -9.04 15.28 1.67
CA TYR A 95 -7.89 16.11 1.29
C TYR A 95 -7.55 16.00 -0.20
N LEU A 96 -8.32 15.22 -0.97
CA LEU A 96 -8.14 15.09 -2.40
C LEU A 96 -8.79 16.25 -3.14
N ASP A 97 -8.01 16.86 -4.03
CA ASP A 97 -8.46 17.89 -4.97
C ASP A 97 -8.40 17.31 -6.39
N PRO A 98 -9.46 17.42 -7.21
CA PRO A 98 -9.45 16.98 -8.60
C PRO A 98 -8.26 17.50 -9.42
N ARG A 99 -7.75 18.70 -9.11
CA ARG A 99 -6.58 19.28 -9.78
C ARG A 99 -5.31 18.45 -9.58
N MET A 100 -5.16 17.76 -8.44
CA MET A 100 -4.02 16.87 -8.20
C MET A 100 -3.98 15.73 -9.22
N GLU A 101 -5.14 15.19 -9.58
CA GLU A 101 -5.25 14.14 -10.58
C GLU A 101 -4.89 14.68 -11.96
N GLN A 102 -5.48 15.81 -12.35
CA GLN A 102 -5.21 16.43 -13.65
C GLN A 102 -3.70 16.71 -13.83
N ILE A 103 -3.06 17.38 -12.87
CA ILE A 103 -1.63 17.70 -12.93
C ILE A 103 -0.79 16.41 -12.99
N ALA A 104 -1.16 15.38 -12.22
CA ALA A 104 -0.45 14.10 -12.23
C ALA A 104 -0.58 13.37 -13.58
N GLU A 105 -1.74 13.42 -14.21
CA GLU A 105 -1.96 12.86 -15.54
C GLU A 105 -1.13 13.57 -16.60
N GLU A 106 -1.16 14.91 -16.63
CA GLU A 106 -0.36 15.72 -17.54
C GLU A 106 1.14 15.40 -17.41
N HIS A 107 1.66 15.29 -16.18
CA HIS A 107 3.05 14.90 -15.95
C HIS A 107 3.35 13.45 -16.34
N ALA A 108 2.43 12.52 -16.12
CA ALA A 108 2.61 11.12 -16.50
C ALA A 108 2.65 10.97 -18.03
N ASP A 109 1.79 11.71 -18.74
CA ASP A 109 1.74 11.75 -20.20
C ASP A 109 2.99 12.41 -20.78
N ALA A 110 3.46 13.51 -20.17
CA ALA A 110 4.69 14.19 -20.58
C ALA A 110 5.96 13.32 -20.49
N VAL A 111 5.98 12.32 -19.59
CA VAL A 111 7.09 11.35 -19.49
C VAL A 111 6.80 10.03 -20.22
N GLY A 112 5.68 9.94 -20.94
CA GLY A 112 5.29 8.78 -21.75
C GLY A 112 4.94 7.53 -20.94
N LEU A 113 4.44 7.68 -19.69
CA LEU A 113 3.96 6.53 -18.93
C LEU A 113 2.61 6.06 -19.46
N THR A 114 2.44 4.74 -19.59
CA THR A 114 1.20 4.12 -20.07
C THR A 114 0.74 2.98 -19.16
N GLY A 115 -0.54 2.63 -19.27
CA GLY A 115 -1.17 1.51 -18.56
C GLY A 115 -0.95 1.54 -17.05
N GLU A 116 -0.67 0.36 -16.47
CA GLU A 116 -0.58 0.21 -15.00
C GLU A 116 0.50 1.09 -14.35
N ARG A 117 1.56 1.42 -15.11
CA ARG A 117 2.63 2.29 -14.61
C ARG A 117 2.19 3.75 -14.55
N ARG A 118 1.36 4.20 -15.49
CA ARG A 118 0.74 5.52 -15.48
C ARG A 118 -0.19 5.62 -14.28
N ASP A 119 -1.12 4.67 -14.15
CA ASP A 119 -2.12 4.65 -13.07
C ASP A 119 -1.47 4.68 -11.69
N ALA A 120 -0.47 3.81 -11.48
CA ALA A 120 0.25 3.74 -10.21
C ALA A 120 1.02 5.03 -9.89
N ALA A 121 1.54 5.73 -10.90
CA ALA A 121 2.21 7.01 -10.71
C ALA A 121 1.24 8.14 -10.37
N VAL A 122 0.06 8.16 -11.01
CA VAL A 122 -0.99 9.14 -10.73
C VAL A 122 -1.56 8.93 -9.33
N ASP A 123 -1.91 7.69 -8.95
CA ASP A 123 -2.37 7.37 -7.59
C ASP A 123 -1.33 7.74 -6.53
N ALA A 124 -0.06 7.44 -6.78
CA ALA A 124 1.02 7.81 -5.87
C ALA A 124 1.19 9.33 -5.73
N ALA A 125 1.04 10.09 -6.82
CA ALA A 125 1.13 11.54 -6.81
C ALA A 125 -0.04 12.16 -6.03
N ARG A 126 -1.26 11.68 -6.26
CA ARG A 126 -2.46 12.07 -5.51
C ARG A 126 -2.31 11.79 -4.02
N ILE A 127 -1.86 10.60 -3.63
CA ILE A 127 -1.60 10.26 -2.22
C ILE A 127 -0.58 11.21 -1.61
N ALA A 128 0.52 11.51 -2.32
CA ALA A 128 1.58 12.36 -1.79
C ALA A 128 1.15 13.82 -1.62
N SER A 129 0.41 14.37 -2.58
CA SER A 129 -0.14 15.73 -2.50
C SER A 129 -1.21 15.83 -1.40
N ALA A 130 -2.13 14.88 -1.32
CA ALA A 130 -3.14 14.83 -0.25
C ALA A 130 -2.51 14.72 1.15
N LEU A 131 -1.43 13.92 1.27
CA LEU A 131 -0.64 13.82 2.50
C LEU A 131 0.01 15.15 2.89
N ASP A 132 0.49 15.95 1.93
CA ASP A 132 1.03 17.28 2.21
C ASP A 132 -0.06 18.26 2.64
N THR A 133 -1.22 18.24 1.96
CA THR A 133 -2.39 19.05 2.33
C THR A 133 -2.87 18.73 3.74
N ALA A 134 -3.03 17.44 4.07
CA ALA A 134 -3.45 17.01 5.41
C ALA A 134 -2.47 17.44 6.51
N LYS A 135 -1.17 17.52 6.21
CA LYS A 135 -0.16 18.02 7.14
C LYS A 135 -0.18 19.54 7.31
N ALA A 136 -0.48 20.28 6.24
CA ALA A 136 -0.53 21.74 6.26
C ALA A 136 -1.84 22.27 6.89
N ALA A 137 -2.95 21.58 6.66
CA ALA A 137 -4.27 21.92 7.18
C ALA A 137 -4.95 20.64 7.72
N PRO A 138 -4.90 20.38 9.03
CA PRO A 138 -5.45 19.16 9.63
C PRO A 138 -6.99 19.12 9.67
N TYR A 139 -7.65 20.21 9.26
CA TYR A 139 -9.09 20.25 9.07
C TYR A 139 -9.37 20.20 7.56
N PRO A 140 -10.13 19.21 7.08
CA PRO A 140 -10.40 19.09 5.66
C PRO A 140 -11.16 20.31 5.15
N VAL A 141 -10.75 20.79 3.97
CA VAL A 141 -11.57 21.72 3.20
C VAL A 141 -12.88 20.99 2.92
N ALA A 142 -14.03 21.63 3.12
CA ALA A 142 -15.34 21.02 2.97
C ALA A 142 -15.68 20.70 1.49
N VAL A 143 -14.87 19.86 0.85
CA VAL A 143 -15.22 19.20 -0.39
C VAL A 143 -16.20 18.11 -0.03
N SER A 144 -17.36 18.11 -0.67
CA SER A 144 -18.34 17.05 -0.48
C SER A 144 -17.67 15.71 -0.74
N ALA A 145 -17.82 14.76 0.17
CA ALA A 145 -17.28 13.41 0.01
C ALA A 145 -17.83 12.72 -1.26
N ALA A 146 -18.98 13.16 -1.77
CA ALA A 146 -19.57 12.68 -3.02
C ALA A 146 -18.81 13.13 -4.27
N ASP A 147 -18.08 14.25 -4.19
CA ASP A 147 -17.33 14.85 -5.31
C ASP A 147 -15.84 14.49 -5.28
N SER A 148 -15.39 13.80 -4.22
CA SER A 148 -14.00 13.38 -4.07
C SER A 148 -13.71 12.13 -4.91
N PRO A 149 -12.72 12.17 -5.83
CA PRO A 149 -12.42 11.02 -6.66
C PRO A 149 -11.87 9.86 -5.82
N PRO A 150 -12.25 8.59 -6.12
CA PRO A 150 -11.81 7.44 -5.34
C PRO A 150 -10.28 7.30 -5.35
N LEU A 151 -9.76 6.70 -4.29
CA LEU A 151 -8.33 6.45 -4.08
C LEU A 151 -8.14 5.06 -3.46
N PRO A 152 -7.37 4.16 -4.12
CA PRO A 152 -6.80 4.29 -5.46
C PRO A 152 -7.87 4.43 -6.56
N ARG A 153 -7.51 4.98 -7.72
CA ARG A 153 -8.42 5.14 -8.88
C ARG A 153 -8.91 3.81 -9.43
N ARG A 154 -7.99 2.86 -9.55
CA ARG A 154 -8.25 1.57 -10.15
C ARG A 154 -8.87 0.63 -9.12
N ASP A 155 -9.96 -0.04 -9.50
CA ASP A 155 -10.40 -1.22 -8.78
C ASP A 155 -9.39 -2.35 -9.03
N PRO A 156 -8.66 -2.82 -8.00
CA PRO A 156 -7.74 -3.94 -8.15
C PRO A 156 -8.46 -5.26 -8.50
N GLY A 157 -9.78 -5.29 -8.48
CA GLY A 157 -10.59 -6.49 -8.66
C GLY A 157 -10.67 -7.33 -7.38
N PRO A 158 -11.40 -8.46 -7.43
CA PRO A 158 -11.78 -9.20 -6.23
C PRO A 158 -10.63 -9.98 -5.59
N SER A 159 -9.49 -10.14 -6.28
CA SER A 159 -8.40 -10.98 -5.79
C SER A 159 -7.45 -10.20 -4.87
N ARG A 160 -7.12 -10.80 -3.71
CA ARG A 160 -6.13 -10.23 -2.77
C ARG A 160 -4.77 -10.02 -3.43
N GLY A 161 -4.35 -10.91 -4.33
CA GLY A 161 -3.09 -10.79 -5.04
C GLY A 161 -3.03 -9.56 -5.94
N ALA A 162 -4.14 -9.19 -6.58
CA ALA A 162 -4.21 -7.98 -7.41
C ALA A 162 -4.15 -6.70 -6.56
N GLN A 163 -4.83 -6.66 -5.41
CA GLN A 163 -4.72 -5.56 -4.44
C GLN A 163 -3.28 -5.34 -4.00
N VAL A 164 -2.58 -6.43 -3.63
CA VAL A 164 -1.17 -6.38 -3.23
C VAL A 164 -0.29 -5.83 -4.35
N ARG A 165 -0.45 -6.35 -5.59
CA ARG A 165 0.35 -5.90 -6.74
C ARG A 165 0.13 -4.41 -7.04
N MET A 166 -1.12 -3.96 -7.03
CA MET A 166 -1.48 -2.56 -7.23
C MET A 166 -0.80 -1.66 -6.17
N LEU A 167 -0.96 -1.96 -4.88
CA LEU A 167 -0.34 -1.15 -3.83
C LEU A 167 1.18 -1.18 -3.87
N VAL A 168 1.79 -2.29 -4.28
CA VAL A 168 3.25 -2.37 -4.48
C VAL A 168 3.69 -1.49 -5.64
N ALA A 169 2.93 -1.42 -6.74
CA ALA A 169 3.21 -0.52 -7.85
C ALA A 169 3.10 0.95 -7.40
N ILE A 170 2.04 1.30 -6.66
CA ILE A 170 1.84 2.64 -6.09
C ILE A 170 2.99 2.99 -5.14
N ALA A 171 3.34 2.13 -4.18
CA ALA A 171 4.42 2.39 -3.23
C ALA A 171 5.79 2.57 -3.91
N ARG A 172 6.04 1.81 -5.00
CA ARG A 172 7.23 1.98 -5.81
C ARG A 172 7.24 3.34 -6.52
N ALA A 173 6.12 3.74 -7.12
CA ALA A 173 5.99 5.03 -7.79
C ALA A 173 6.11 6.19 -6.78
N PHE A 174 5.46 6.09 -5.63
CA PHE A 174 5.53 7.05 -4.53
C PHE A 174 6.96 7.39 -4.12
N THR A 175 7.85 6.40 -4.12
CA THR A 175 9.24 6.58 -3.68
C THR A 175 10.16 7.10 -4.79
N ARG A 176 9.86 6.81 -6.07
CA ARG A 176 10.84 6.93 -7.17
C ARG A 176 10.36 7.67 -8.40
N SER A 177 9.06 7.94 -8.53
CA SER A 177 8.50 8.51 -9.75
C SER A 177 8.75 10.02 -9.79
N PRO A 178 9.32 10.56 -10.88
CA PRO A 178 9.43 12.01 -11.06
C PRO A 178 8.06 12.70 -11.17
N VAL A 179 7.02 11.97 -11.60
CA VAL A 179 5.64 12.45 -11.63
C VAL A 179 5.21 12.92 -10.23
N VAL A 180 5.47 12.11 -9.20
CA VAL A 180 5.09 12.44 -7.81
C VAL A 180 5.76 13.72 -7.33
N LEU A 181 7.05 13.90 -7.64
CA LEU A 181 7.78 15.10 -7.24
C LEU A 181 7.23 16.35 -7.93
N ARG A 182 7.03 16.29 -9.25
CA ARG A 182 6.54 17.42 -10.05
C ARG A 182 5.11 17.79 -9.68
N THR A 183 4.22 16.81 -9.52
CA THR A 183 2.83 17.07 -9.13
C THR A 183 2.76 17.79 -7.79
N ARG A 184 3.56 17.39 -6.80
CA ARG A 184 3.58 18.07 -5.49
C ARG A 184 4.03 19.53 -5.61
N GLN A 185 5.06 19.79 -6.43
CA GLN A 185 5.59 21.13 -6.66
C GLN A 185 4.56 22.02 -7.37
N ASP A 186 4.00 21.55 -8.48
CA ASP A 186 3.08 22.32 -9.31
C ASP A 186 1.72 22.52 -8.62
N TYR A 187 1.22 21.49 -7.92
CA TYR A 187 0.01 21.62 -7.12
C TYR A 187 0.18 22.64 -6.00
N ARG A 188 1.30 22.60 -5.27
CA ARG A 188 1.57 23.60 -4.23
C ARG A 188 1.65 25.01 -4.80
N ALA A 189 2.35 25.19 -5.92
CA ALA A 189 2.42 26.49 -6.60
C ALA A 189 1.05 26.98 -7.08
N SER A 190 0.12 26.06 -7.39
CA SER A 190 -1.25 26.41 -7.78
C SER A 190 -2.10 26.91 -6.61
N LEU A 191 -1.81 26.47 -5.38
CA LEU A 191 -2.49 26.95 -4.17
C LEU A 191 -2.06 28.36 -3.78
N ASP A 192 -0.83 28.75 -4.12
CA ASP A 192 -0.28 30.08 -3.83
C ASP A 192 -0.73 31.15 -4.86
N ARG A 193 -1.44 30.76 -5.94
CA ARG A 193 -2.00 31.71 -6.90
C ARG A 193 -3.35 32.23 -6.40
N PRO A 194 -3.51 33.56 -6.26
CA PRO A 194 -4.77 34.17 -5.83
C PRO A 194 -5.90 34.01 -6.85
#